data_AF-A0A0R3SQ22-F1
#
_entry.id   AF-A0A0R3SQ22-F1
#
_cell.length_a   1.000
_cell.length_b   1.000
_cell.length_c   1.000
_cell.angle_alpha   90.00
_cell.angle_beta   90.00
_cell.angle_gamma   90.00
#
_symmetry.space_group_name_H-M   'P 1'
#
loop_
_entity.id
_entity.type
_entity.pdbx_description
1 polymer ?
#
loop_
_entity_poly.entity_id
_entity_poly.type
_entity_poly.pdbx_seq_one_letter_code
_entity_poly.pdbx_strand_id
1 'polypeptide(L)'
;MIRLSFFIILLFVWISPISSVSYRWFKQVAERTNTSLVVDAYYAKCLVDAPDYLNSCGTVTYGVGLTPRSAKDFARFYAVATGEPHCNGYIGQCLIRQYCSK
;
A
#
# COMPACT_ATOMS: atom_id res chain seq x y z
N MET A 1 33.22 13.98 -38.42
CA MET A 1 33.06 14.29 -36.99
C MET A 1 31.59 14.60 -36.73
N ILE A 2 30.78 13.59 -36.43
CA ILE A 2 29.35 13.74 -36.07
C ILE A 2 29.22 13.06 -34.70
N ARG A 3 29.53 13.83 -33.65
CA ARG A 3 29.42 13.42 -32.25
C ARG A 3 28.71 14.55 -31.52
N LEU A 4 27.38 14.63 -31.60
CA LEU A 4 26.60 15.56 -30.76
C LEU A 4 25.07 15.40 -30.82
N SER A 5 24.54 14.21 -31.12
CA SER A 5 23.06 14.03 -31.21
C SER A 5 22.47 12.89 -30.39
N PHE A 6 23.25 12.21 -29.54
CA PHE A 6 22.75 11.07 -28.76
C PHE A 6 22.54 11.36 -27.26
N PHE A 7 22.62 12.62 -26.83
CA PHE A 7 22.56 13.00 -25.41
C PHE A 7 21.28 13.75 -24.98
N ILE A 8 20.27 13.87 -25.84
CA ILE A 8 19.04 14.64 -25.55
C ILE A 8 17.86 13.74 -25.11
N ILE A 9 17.98 12.40 -25.20
CA ILE A 9 16.86 11.48 -24.91
C ILE A 9 16.78 11.07 -23.42
N LEU A 10 17.72 11.51 -22.57
CA LEU A 10 17.78 11.14 -21.14
C LEU A 10 17.04 12.10 -20.17
N LEU A 11 16.13 12.93 -20.69
CA LEU A 11 15.33 13.87 -19.90
C LEU A 11 13.83 13.56 -19.95
N PHE A 12 13.45 12.29 -20.09
CA PHE A 12 12.12 11.85 -19.63
C PHE A 12 12.18 11.65 -18.10
N VAL A 13 12.26 12.76 -17.37
CA VAL A 13 11.91 12.79 -15.95
C VAL A 13 10.42 12.48 -15.89
N TRP A 14 10.12 11.22 -15.61
CA TRP A 14 8.80 10.76 -15.18
C TRP A 14 8.50 11.42 -13.83
N ILE A 15 8.05 12.68 -13.85
CA ILE A 15 7.35 13.27 -12.72
C ILE A 15 5.99 12.56 -12.67
N SER A 16 5.96 11.40 -12.01
CA SER A 16 4.69 10.76 -11.66
C SER A 16 3.89 11.78 -10.86
N PRO A 17 2.61 12.04 -11.20
CA PRO A 17 1.79 12.88 -10.36
C PRO A 17 1.69 12.19 -9.00
N ILE A 18 2.28 12.81 -7.97
CA ILE A 18 2.00 12.46 -6.59
C ILE A 18 0.56 12.91 -6.38
N SER A 19 -0.40 12.09 -6.77
CA SER A 19 -1.80 12.29 -6.42
C SER A 19 -1.84 12.32 -4.90
N SER A 20 -1.98 13.52 -4.34
CA SER A 20 -1.97 13.70 -2.89
C SER A 20 -3.16 12.93 -2.33
N VAL A 21 -2.89 11.76 -1.74
CA VAL A 21 -3.92 10.93 -1.13
C VAL A 21 -4.57 11.74 -0.02
N SER A 22 -5.90 11.81 -0.03
CA SER A 22 -6.62 12.66 0.91
C SER A 22 -6.40 12.22 2.37
N TYR A 23 -6.37 13.17 3.30
CA TYR A 23 -6.35 12.91 4.74
C TYR A 23 -7.43 11.89 5.18
N ARG A 24 -8.61 11.95 4.56
CA ARG A 24 -9.72 11.02 4.81
C ARG A 24 -9.34 9.56 4.55
N TRP A 25 -8.51 9.29 3.54
CA TRP A 25 -8.05 7.93 3.25
C TRP A 25 -7.21 7.38 4.40
N PHE A 26 -6.25 8.16 4.90
CA PHE A 26 -5.41 7.76 6.04
C PHE A 26 -6.24 7.57 7.30
N LYS A 27 -7.17 8.50 7.57
CA LYS A 27 -8.07 8.41 8.73
C LYS A 27 -8.88 7.10 8.72
N GLN A 28 -9.40 6.69 7.57
CA GLN A 28 -10.13 5.43 7.44
C GLN A 28 -9.25 4.21 7.77
N VAL A 29 -7.99 4.19 7.33
CA VAL A 29 -7.07 3.09 7.65
C VAL A 29 -6.74 3.08 9.14
N ALA A 30 -6.49 4.25 9.74
CA ALA A 30 -6.19 4.39 11.16
C ALA A 30 -7.37 3.91 12.04
N GLU A 31 -8.60 4.33 11.71
CA GLU A 31 -9.82 3.87 12.41
C GLU A 31 -10.01 2.35 12.30
N ARG A 32 -9.75 1.75 11.14
CA ARG A 32 -9.88 0.30 10.93
C ARG A 32 -8.81 -0.52 11.65
N THR A 33 -7.66 0.07 11.92
CA THR A 33 -6.56 -0.55 12.68
C THR A 33 -6.55 -0.14 14.15
N ASN A 34 -7.60 0.57 14.60
CA ASN A 34 -7.75 1.09 15.96
C ASN A 34 -6.52 1.88 16.44
N THR A 35 -5.95 2.70 15.55
CA THR A 35 -4.78 3.53 15.85
C THR A 35 -5.06 4.99 15.53
N SER A 36 -4.27 5.88 16.12
CA SER A 36 -4.26 7.31 15.76
C SER A 36 -3.43 7.55 14.50
N LEU A 37 -3.71 8.66 13.81
CA LEU A 37 -2.85 9.10 12.71
C LEU A 37 -1.48 9.55 13.24
N VAL A 38 -0.45 8.78 12.91
CA VAL A 38 0.95 9.07 13.17
C VAL A 38 1.59 9.63 11.92
N VAL A 39 2.27 10.77 12.06
CA VAL A 39 3.07 11.42 11.01
C VAL A 39 4.26 10.54 10.65
N ASP A 40 4.61 10.52 9.37
CA ASP A 40 5.67 9.72 8.76
C ASP A 40 5.47 8.20 8.82
N ALA A 41 4.33 7.72 9.32
CA ALA A 41 3.95 6.32 9.26
C ALA A 41 3.39 5.93 7.88
N TYR A 42 3.56 4.66 7.53
CA TYR A 42 3.00 4.04 6.34
C TYR A 42 1.69 3.33 6.68
N TYR A 43 0.72 3.52 5.80
CA TYR A 43 -0.62 2.94 5.89
C TYR A 43 -0.84 2.08 4.67
N ALA A 44 -1.33 0.87 4.89
CA ALA A 44 -1.59 -0.13 3.87
C ALA A 44 -3.07 -0.47 3.84
N LYS A 45 -3.63 -0.50 2.63
CA LYS A 45 -4.93 -1.10 2.33
C LYS A 45 -4.69 -2.18 1.28
N CYS A 46 -4.96 -3.44 1.63
CA CYS A 46 -4.65 -4.55 0.77
C CYS A 46 -5.85 -5.46 0.53
N LEU A 47 -5.90 -6.06 -0.67
CA LEU A 47 -6.85 -7.12 -0.97
C LEU A 47 -6.37 -8.43 -0.35
N VAL A 48 -7.24 -9.06 0.43
CA VAL A 48 -7.08 -10.44 0.87
C VAL A 48 -7.49 -11.31 -0.31
N ASP A 49 -6.62 -12.23 -0.67
CA ASP A 49 -6.82 -13.16 -1.76
C ASP A 49 -6.79 -14.60 -1.23
N ALA A 50 -7.11 -15.56 -2.07
CA ALA A 50 -6.83 -16.98 -1.78
C ALA A 50 -5.63 -17.45 -2.61
N PRO A 51 -4.92 -18.50 -2.15
CA PRO A 51 -3.84 -19.10 -2.94
C PRO A 51 -4.35 -19.70 -4.25
N ASP A 52 -5.64 -20.07 -4.31
CA ASP A 52 -6.28 -20.64 -5.49
C ASP A 52 -7.09 -19.57 -6.22
N TYR A 53 -6.78 -19.35 -7.52
CA TYR A 53 -7.43 -18.38 -8.42
C TYR A 53 -8.96 -18.52 -8.55
N LEU A 54 -9.55 -19.59 -8.02
CA LEU A 54 -10.98 -19.88 -8.08
C LEU A 54 -11.77 -19.25 -6.93
N ASN A 55 -11.10 -18.88 -5.82
CA ASN A 55 -11.75 -18.35 -4.64
C ASN A 55 -11.24 -16.94 -4.35
N SER A 56 -11.98 -15.91 -4.75
CA SER A 56 -11.66 -14.56 -4.29
C SER A 56 -12.20 -14.35 -2.88
N CYS A 57 -11.31 -14.16 -1.90
CA CYS A 57 -11.71 -13.78 -0.56
C CYS A 57 -12.36 -12.39 -0.51
N GLY A 58 -12.11 -11.57 -1.53
CA GLY A 58 -12.84 -10.33 -1.83
C GLY A 58 -12.80 -9.26 -0.72
N THR A 59 -12.01 -9.50 0.32
CA THR A 59 -11.99 -8.73 1.56
C THR A 59 -10.79 -7.80 1.57
N VAL A 60 -10.91 -6.70 2.30
CA VAL A 60 -9.83 -5.73 2.45
C VAL A 60 -9.28 -5.83 3.86
N THR A 61 -7.95 -5.93 3.95
CA THR A 61 -7.21 -5.81 5.20
C THR A 61 -6.44 -4.50 5.26
N TYR A 62 -6.14 -4.07 6.48
CA TYR A 62 -5.50 -2.80 6.77
C TYR A 62 -4.27 -3.01 7.65
N GLY A 63 -3.25 -2.19 7.46
CA GLY A 63 -2.04 -2.26 8.28
C GLY A 63 -1.36 -0.91 8.39
N VAL A 64 -0.61 -0.71 9.47
CA VAL A 64 0.15 0.51 9.75
C VAL A 64 1.55 0.11 10.21
N GLY A 65 2.57 0.84 9.77
CA GLY A 65 3.95 0.58 10.18
C GLY A 65 4.91 1.71 9.85
N LEU A 66 6.11 1.67 10.41
CA LEU A 66 7.14 2.69 10.19
C LEU A 66 7.85 2.55 8.83
N THR A 67 7.65 1.43 8.15
CA THR A 67 8.15 1.16 6.80
C THR A 67 7.03 0.60 5.91
N PRO A 68 7.13 0.74 4.57
CA PRO A 68 6.15 0.16 3.65
C PRO A 68 5.98 -1.35 3.85
N ARG A 69 7.10 -2.05 4.10
CA ARG A 69 7.11 -3.50 4.34
C ARG A 69 6.38 -3.85 5.62
N SER A 70 6.69 -3.17 6.73
CA SER A 70 6.01 -3.41 8.01
C SER A 70 4.50 -3.15 7.93
N ALA A 71 4.06 -2.10 7.21
CA ALA A 71 2.63 -1.84 7.04
C ALA A 71 1.92 -2.97 6.29
N LYS A 72 2.58 -3.56 5.26
CA LYS A 72 2.06 -4.74 4.56
C LYS A 72 2.05 -5.99 5.45
N ASP A 73 3.12 -6.22 6.20
CA ASP A 73 3.23 -7.38 7.09
C ASP A 73 2.19 -7.32 8.23
N PHE A 74 1.91 -6.13 8.79
CA PHE A 74 0.82 -5.93 9.73
C PHE A 74 -0.55 -6.19 9.11
N ALA A 75 -0.78 -5.74 7.86
CA ALA A 75 -2.00 -6.05 7.15
C ALA A 75 -2.17 -7.57 6.95
N ARG A 76 -1.05 -8.30 6.76
CA ARG A 76 -1.03 -9.78 6.67
C ARG A 76 -1.47 -10.39 7.96
N PHE A 77 -0.82 -9.99 9.04
CA PHE A 77 -1.07 -10.51 10.37
C PHE A 77 -2.53 -10.30 10.76
N TYR A 78 -3.07 -9.10 10.50
CA TYR A 78 -4.47 -8.78 10.74
C TYR A 78 -5.40 -9.67 9.90
N ALA A 79 -5.09 -9.89 8.62
CA ALA A 79 -5.88 -10.79 7.77
C ALA A 79 -5.86 -12.25 8.25
N VAL A 80 -4.74 -12.75 8.77
CA VAL A 80 -4.68 -14.09 9.39
C VAL A 80 -5.53 -14.13 10.67
N ALA A 81 -5.48 -13.08 11.48
CA ALA A 81 -6.16 -13.04 12.78
C ALA A 81 -7.69 -12.88 12.67
N THR A 82 -8.18 -12.17 11.66
CA THR A 82 -9.61 -11.82 11.53
C THR A 82 -10.28 -12.36 10.26
N GLY A 83 -9.52 -12.93 9.34
CA GLY A 83 -10.00 -13.35 8.02
C GLY A 83 -10.66 -14.72 8.02
N GLU A 84 -11.28 -15.07 6.90
CA GLU A 84 -11.90 -16.38 6.71
C GLU A 84 -10.82 -17.49 6.62
N PRO A 85 -11.09 -18.70 7.17
CA PRO A 85 -10.08 -19.75 7.30
C PRO A 85 -9.40 -20.15 5.98
N HIS A 86 -10.11 -20.05 4.86
CA HIS A 86 -9.63 -20.45 3.53
C HIS A 86 -8.78 -19.37 2.85
N CYS A 87 -8.75 -18.15 3.38
CA CYS A 87 -7.97 -17.03 2.86
C CYS A 87 -6.55 -16.97 3.42
N ASN A 88 -6.31 -17.62 4.58
CA ASN A 88 -5.01 -17.83 5.24
C ASN A 88 -4.06 -16.61 5.23
N GLY A 89 -4.61 -15.39 5.29
CA GLY A 89 -3.86 -14.14 5.20
C GLY A 89 -3.00 -13.97 3.95
N TYR A 90 -3.38 -14.57 2.82
CA TYR A 90 -2.77 -14.25 1.54
C TYR A 90 -3.17 -12.82 1.17
N ILE A 91 -2.16 -12.00 0.87
CA ILE A 91 -2.37 -10.63 0.43
C ILE A 91 -1.95 -10.49 -1.02
N GLY A 92 -2.90 -10.07 -1.85
CA GLY A 92 -2.64 -9.68 -3.23
C GLY A 92 -2.14 -8.24 -3.34
N GLN A 93 -2.85 -7.43 -4.10
CA GLN A 93 -2.50 -6.04 -4.35
C GLN A 93 -2.67 -5.17 -3.10
N CYS A 94 -1.69 -4.29 -2.87
CA CYS A 94 -1.68 -3.35 -1.75
C CYS A 94 -1.52 -1.91 -2.24
N LEU A 95 -2.33 -1.02 -1.70
CA LEU A 95 -2.11 0.42 -1.74
C LEU A 95 -1.40 0.84 -0.46
N ILE A 96 -0.13 1.25 -0.59
CA ILE A 96 0.70 1.68 0.53
C ILE A 96 1.09 3.14 0.33
N ARG A 97 0.89 3.96 1.37
CA ARG A 97 1.12 5.42 1.34
C ARG A 97 1.67 5.88 2.68
N GLN A 98 2.55 6.87 2.65
CA GLN A 98 3.05 7.53 3.86
C GLN A 98 2.16 8.72 4.20
N TYR A 99 1.83 8.90 5.47
CA TYR A 99 1.16 10.10 5.94
C TYR A 99 2.20 11.15 6.33
N CYS A 100 2.47 12.09 5.43
CA CYS A 100 3.28 13.25 5.76
C CYS A 100 2.35 14.31 6.38
N SER A 101 2.77 14.91 7.50
CA SER A 101 2.09 16.12 7.99
C SER A 101 2.24 17.18 6.92
N LYS A 102 1.13 17.76 6.48
CA LYS A 102 1.16 19.03 5.74
C LYS A 102 1.47 20.17 6.70
#